data_AF-A0A9X9LY54-F1
#
_entry.id   AF-A0A9X9LY54-F1
#
_cell.length_a   1.000
_cell.length_b   1.000
_cell.length_c   1.000
_cell.angle_alpha   90.00
_cell.angle_beta   90.00
_cell.angle_gamma   90.00
#
_symmetry.space_group_name_H-M   'P 1'
#
loop_
_entity.id
_entity.type
_entity.pdbx_description
1 polymer ?
#
loop_
_entity_poly.entity_id
_entity_poly.type
_entity_poly.pdbx_seq_one_letter_code
_entity_poly.pdbx_strand_id
1 'polypeptide(L)'
;MIKHGYTGEFEITDVLGAGKIVVNLTGRLKTCGAVSPRCYVQLKGLERWHNNLLPSHQFCFIVLTTSAGITDHEDDKNTQEQKPWDSFSQDVILMYK
;
A
#
# COMPACT_ATOMS: atom_id res chain seq x y z
N MET A 1 6.40 -1.47 2.72
CA MET A 1 7.70 -0.88 2.27
C MET A 1 8.92 -1.64 2.82
N ILE A 2 9.08 -1.80 4.13
CA ILE A 2 10.23 -2.56 4.70
C ILE A 2 10.14 -4.05 4.34
N LYS A 3 8.95 -4.68 4.46
CA LYS A 3 8.73 -6.08 4.08
C LYS A 3 9.16 -6.41 2.64
N HIS A 4 8.98 -5.47 1.71
CA HIS A 4 9.37 -5.63 0.30
C HIS A 4 10.77 -5.06 -0.01
N GLY A 5 11.51 -4.56 0.98
CA GLY A 5 12.91 -4.11 0.81
C GLY A 5 13.11 -2.77 0.08
N TYR A 6 12.07 -1.95 -0.09
CA TYR A 6 12.20 -0.61 -0.70
C TYR A 6 12.80 0.43 0.24
N THR A 7 12.78 0.15 1.54
CA THR A 7 13.18 1.07 2.60
C THR A 7 13.97 0.30 3.63
N GLY A 8 15.05 0.91 4.11
CA GLY A 8 15.87 0.37 5.19
C GLY A 8 15.27 0.71 6.55
N GLU A 9 16.16 0.85 7.52
CA GLU A 9 15.81 1.28 8.87
C GLU A 9 15.22 2.70 8.87
N PHE A 10 14.27 2.93 9.77
CA PHE A 10 13.68 4.24 10.00
C PHE A 10 13.76 4.56 11.49
N GLU A 11 13.97 5.83 11.78
CA GLU A 11 14.01 6.37 13.13
C GLU A 11 12.86 7.36 13.28
N ILE A 12 12.11 7.22 14.37
CA ILE A 12 11.09 8.18 14.76
C ILE A 12 11.68 9.03 15.88
N THR A 13 11.95 10.30 15.59
CA THR A 13 12.33 11.28 16.59
C THR A 13 11.08 12.04 17.02
N ASP A 14 10.60 11.76 18.22
CA ASP A 14 9.49 12.51 18.80
C ASP A 14 10.00 13.81 19.41
N VAL A 15 9.77 14.90 18.70
CA VAL A 15 9.95 16.26 19.20
C VAL A 15 8.58 16.71 19.73
N LEU A 16 8.53 17.70 20.61
CA LEU A 16 7.30 18.20 21.28
C LEU A 16 6.16 18.68 20.34
N GLY A 17 6.26 18.48 19.02
CA GLY A 17 5.25 18.80 18.01
C GLY A 17 4.94 17.60 17.10
N ALA A 18 4.82 17.82 15.78
CA ALA A 18 4.63 16.74 14.82
C ALA A 18 5.95 15.95 14.69
N GLY A 19 5.95 14.70 15.18
CA GLY A 19 7.11 13.82 15.17
C GLY A 19 7.83 13.79 13.81
N LYS A 20 9.16 13.70 13.84
CA LYS A 20 9.99 13.64 12.63
C LYS A 20 10.35 12.18 12.36
N ILE A 21 10.15 11.75 11.12
CA ILE A 21 10.54 10.41 10.67
C ILE A 21 11.75 10.55 9.76
N VAL A 22 12.88 9.96 10.15
CA VAL A 22 14.08 9.87 9.32
C VAL A 22 14.11 8.47 8.72
N VAL A 23 14.18 8.39 7.39
CA VAL A 23 14.05 7.12 6.66
C VAL A 23 15.31 6.91 5.82
N ASN A 24 15.95 5.75 5.96
CA ASN A 24 17.04 5.35 5.09
C ASN A 24 16.51 4.66 3.83
N LEU A 25 16.84 5.18 2.64
CA LEU A 25 16.39 4.64 1.35
C LEU A 25 17.46 3.72 0.76
N THR A 26 17.05 2.53 0.29
CA THR A 26 17.96 1.53 -0.30
C THR A 26 18.30 1.81 -1.77
N GLY A 27 17.79 2.92 -2.34
CA GLY A 27 17.96 3.30 -3.75
C GLY A 27 17.10 2.51 -4.75
N ARG A 28 16.28 1.56 -4.28
CA ARG A 28 15.35 0.77 -5.12
C ARG A 28 14.04 1.49 -5.41
N LEU A 29 13.67 2.46 -4.56
CA LEU A 29 12.45 3.22 -4.70
C LEU A 29 12.61 4.28 -5.79
N LYS A 30 11.85 4.15 -6.88
CA LYS A 30 11.76 5.12 -7.98
C LYS A 30 10.74 6.20 -7.68
N THR A 31 9.50 5.79 -7.38
CA THR A 31 8.39 6.72 -7.18
C THR A 31 7.44 6.13 -6.15
N CYS A 32 7.09 6.90 -5.13
CA CYS A 32 5.99 6.58 -4.24
C CYS A 32 4.96 7.71 -4.18
N GLY A 33 3.68 7.38 -4.10
CA GLY A 33 2.63 8.38 -4.06
C GLY A 33 1.34 7.84 -3.48
N ALA A 34 0.55 8.74 -2.90
CA ALA A 34 -0.79 8.44 -2.39
C ALA A 34 -1.85 8.89 -3.40
N VAL A 35 -2.84 8.04 -3.68
CA VAL A 35 -4.01 8.45 -4.46
C VAL A 35 -4.99 9.21 -3.57
N SER A 36 -5.44 10.35 -4.06
CA SER A 36 -6.39 11.26 -3.40
C SER A 36 -7.44 11.67 -4.44
N PRO A 37 -8.75 11.70 -4.10
CA PRO A 37 -9.38 11.34 -2.82
C PRO A 37 -9.39 9.81 -2.57
N ARG A 38 -9.65 9.39 -1.33
CA ARG A 38 -9.81 7.97 -1.00
C ARG A 38 -11.10 7.45 -1.64
N CYS A 39 -10.96 6.57 -2.61
CA CYS A 39 -12.09 5.96 -3.31
C CYS A 39 -12.40 4.60 -2.69
N TYR A 40 -13.68 4.31 -2.49
CA TYR A 40 -14.12 2.97 -2.15
C TYR A 40 -13.97 2.07 -3.38
N VAL A 41 -13.18 1.01 -3.28
CA VAL A 41 -12.93 0.08 -4.39
C VAL A 41 -13.47 -1.30 -4.01
N GLN A 42 -14.36 -1.82 -4.85
CA GLN A 42 -14.80 -3.21 -4.76
C GLN A 42 -13.72 -4.14 -5.34
N LEU A 43 -13.67 -5.39 -4.87
CA LEU A 43 -12.73 -6.41 -5.36
C LEU A 43 -12.74 -6.54 -6.89
N LYS A 44 -13.93 -6.53 -7.52
CA LYS A 44 -14.08 -6.58 -8.98
C LYS A 44 -13.48 -5.36 -9.71
N GLY A 45 -13.35 -4.23 -9.02
CA GLY A 45 -12.75 -3.02 -9.55
C GLY A 45 -11.23 -2.96 -9.38
N LEU A 46 -10.63 -3.84 -8.56
CA LEU A 46 -9.22 -3.77 -8.21
C LEU A 46 -8.30 -4.00 -9.42
N GLU A 47 -8.67 -4.92 -10.33
CA GLU A 47 -7.91 -5.18 -11.56
C GLU A 47 -7.80 -3.94 -12.46
N ARG A 48 -8.87 -3.14 -12.54
CA ARG A 48 -8.87 -1.89 -13.30
C ARG A 48 -7.87 -0.89 -12.72
N TRP A 49 -7.81 -0.77 -11.41
CA TRP A 49 -6.84 0.08 -10.74
C TRP A 49 -5.42 -0.42 -10.90
N HIS A 50 -5.22 -1.74 -10.82
CA HIS A 50 -3.93 -2.37 -11.07
C HIS A 50 -3.42 -2.03 -12.48
N ASN A 51 -4.23 -2.21 -13.52
CA ASN A 51 -3.84 -1.90 -14.90
C ASN A 51 -3.62 -0.41 -15.17
N ASN A 52 -4.35 0.48 -14.48
CA ASN A 52 -4.24 1.91 -14.69
C ASN A 52 -3.06 2.54 -13.94
N LEU A 53 -2.78 2.05 -12.73
CA LEU A 53 -1.79 2.63 -11.84
C LEU A 53 -0.43 1.96 -11.96
N LEU A 54 -0.38 0.69 -12.37
CA LEU A 54 0.85 -0.07 -12.45
C LEU A 54 1.34 -0.25 -13.88
N PRO A 55 2.61 0.10 -14.16
CA PRO A 55 3.20 -0.18 -15.46
C PRO A 55 3.43 -1.68 -15.68
N SER A 56 3.50 -2.47 -14.60
CA SER A 56 3.69 -3.93 -14.66
C SER A 56 3.18 -4.59 -13.38
N HIS A 57 2.61 -5.79 -13.52
CA HIS A 57 2.07 -6.58 -12.40
C HIS A 57 3.15 -7.21 -11.50
N GLN A 58 4.41 -7.27 -11.96
CA GLN A 58 5.47 -8.06 -11.31
C GLN A 58 6.34 -7.29 -10.32
N PHE A 59 6.40 -5.95 -10.40
CA PHE A 59 7.42 -5.16 -9.70
C PHE A 59 6.85 -4.04 -8.84
N CYS A 60 5.53 -3.89 -8.80
CA CYS A 60 4.90 -2.76 -8.15
C CYS A 60 3.72 -3.21 -7.31
N PHE A 61 3.56 -2.51 -6.19
CA PHE A 61 2.58 -2.89 -5.18
C PHE A 61 1.56 -1.79 -4.98
N ILE A 62 0.32 -2.22 -4.82
CA ILE A 62 -0.78 -1.41 -4.33
C ILE A 62 -1.02 -1.82 -2.88
N VAL A 63 -1.03 -0.82 -2.01
CA VAL A 63 -1.42 -0.96 -0.60
C VAL A 63 -2.86 -0.49 -0.44
N LEU A 64 -3.65 -1.28 0.27
CA LEU A 64 -5.06 -1.07 0.55
C LEU A 64 -5.27 -1.02 2.07
N THR A 65 -6.28 -0.29 2.52
CA THR A 65 -6.74 -0.23 3.90
C THR A 65 -8.08 -0.96 4.03
N THR A 66 -8.00 -2.25 4.33
CA THR A 66 -9.18 -3.06 4.61
C THR A 66 -9.62 -2.91 6.07
N SER A 67 -10.80 -3.42 6.41
CA SER A 67 -11.27 -3.51 7.80
C SER A 67 -10.35 -4.34 8.71
N ALA A 68 -9.51 -5.21 8.12
CA ALA A 68 -8.52 -6.01 8.84
C ALA A 68 -7.17 -5.29 9.02
N GLY A 69 -7.02 -4.09 8.45
CA GLY A 69 -5.80 -3.30 8.50
C GLY A 69 -5.23 -2.99 7.10
N ILE A 70 -3.97 -2.56 7.09
CA ILE A 70 -3.27 -2.19 5.86
C ILE A 70 -2.67 -3.46 5.24
N THR A 71 -3.14 -3.82 4.06
CA THR A 71 -2.74 -5.03 3.33
C THR A 71 -2.27 -4.67 1.92
N ASP A 72 -1.32 -5.45 1.39
CA ASP A 72 -0.96 -5.36 -0.02
C ASP A 72 -1.88 -6.26 -0.87
N HIS A 73 -2.00 -5.91 -2.14
CA HIS A 73 -2.85 -6.63 -3.09
C HIS A 73 -2.42 -8.08 -3.40
N GLU A 74 -1.21 -8.52 -3.05
CA GLU A 74 -0.81 -9.94 -3.17
C GLU A 74 -1.30 -10.74 -1.97
N ASP A 75 -1.12 -10.21 -0.76
CA ASP A 75 -1.58 -10.82 0.49
C ASP A 75 -3.11 -10.84 0.58
N ASP A 76 -3.77 -9.80 0.05
CA ASP A 76 -5.23 -9.73 -0.01
C ASP A 76 -5.81 -10.90 -0.82
N LYS A 77 -5.22 -11.23 -1.98
CA LYS A 77 -5.65 -12.35 -2.85
C LYS A 77 -5.55 -13.71 -2.15
N ASN A 78 -4.48 -13.95 -1.40
CA ASN A 78 -4.27 -15.22 -0.69
C ASN A 78 -5.16 -15.35 0.55
N THR A 79 -5.52 -14.23 1.19
CA THR A 79 -6.40 -14.20 2.35
C THR A 79 -7.89 -14.39 1.96
N GLN A 80 -8.23 -14.32 0.66
CA GLN A 80 -9.61 -14.39 0.17
C GLN A 80 -10.33 -15.73 0.37
N GLU A 81 -9.62 -16.82 0.71
CA GLU A 81 -10.29 -18.10 0.92
C GLU A 81 -11.11 -18.18 2.23
N GLN A 82 -11.05 -17.18 3.13
CA GLN A 82 -11.67 -17.29 4.46
C GLN A 82 -12.54 -16.12 4.93
N LYS A 83 -12.70 -15.02 4.18
CA LYS A 83 -13.40 -13.82 4.70
C LYS A 83 -14.83 -13.64 4.17
N PRO A 84 -15.81 -13.28 5.03
CA PRO A 84 -17.18 -13.01 4.60
C PRO A 84 -17.27 -11.79 3.69
N TRP A 85 -18.34 -11.74 2.91
CA TRP A 85 -18.65 -10.85 1.78
C TRP A 85 -18.61 -9.32 2.01
N ASP A 86 -18.16 -8.83 3.17
CA ASP A 86 -18.17 -7.40 3.55
C ASP A 86 -16.77 -6.86 3.91
N SER A 87 -15.74 -7.22 3.14
CA SER A 87 -14.42 -6.59 3.26
C SER A 87 -14.42 -5.27 2.47
N PHE A 88 -15.14 -4.27 2.99
CA PHE A 88 -15.13 -2.92 2.45
C PHE A 88 -13.70 -2.34 2.55
N SER A 89 -13.04 -2.18 1.41
CA SER A 89 -11.72 -1.55 1.29
C SER A 89 -11.87 -0.02 1.24
N GLN A 90 -11.46 0.67 2.30
CA GLN A 90 -11.51 2.15 2.42
C GLN A 90 -10.12 2.72 2.12
N ASP A 91 -9.66 2.64 0.87
CA ASP A 91 -8.21 2.59 0.68
C ASP A 91 -7.52 3.91 0.42
N VAL A 92 -6.35 4.01 1.06
CA VAL A 92 -5.24 4.89 0.69
C VAL A 92 -4.32 4.08 -0.21
N ILE A 93 -4.40 4.30 -1.52
CA ILE A 93 -3.54 3.62 -2.48
C ILE A 93 -2.16 4.25 -2.41
N LEU A 94 -1.21 3.58 -1.76
CA LEU A 94 0.21 3.90 -1.84
C LEU A 94 0.86 3.02 -2.91
N MET A 95 1.30 3.67 -3.98
CA MET A 95 2.04 3.05 -5.07
C MET A 95 3.51 3.16 -4.77
N TYR A 96 4.30 2.12 -5.03
CA TYR A 96 5.75 2.26 -5.11
C TYR A 96 6.34 1.44 -6.25
N LYS A 97 7.33 2.06 -6.93
CA LYS A 97 8.15 1.52 -8.03
C LYS A 97 9.59 1.41 -7.57
#